data_AF-A0A535BSJ8-F1
#
_entry.id   AF-A0A535BSJ8-F1
#
_cell.length_a   1.000
_cell.length_b   1.000
_cell.length_c   1.000
_cell.angle_alpha   90.00
_cell.angle_beta   90.00
_cell.angle_gamma   90.00
#
_symmetry.space_group_name_H-M   'P 1'
#
loop_
_entity.id
_entity.type
_entity.pdbx_description
1 polymer ?
#
loop_
_entity_poly.entity_id
_entity_poly.type
_entity_poly.pdbx_seq_one_letter_code
_entity_poly.pdbx_strand_id
1 'polypeptide(L)' 'RGLAGPGRLARWFGLTIAHTGWDLVRSQLHLREGAPVASRDVVRSARVGITQSLTSEEPWRFAVRGSRGVTR' A
#
# COMPACT_ATOMS: atom_id res chain seq x y z
N ARG A 1 -7.19 11.99 -5.89
CA ARG A 1 -7.15 10.78 -6.74
C ARG A 1 -5.74 10.47 -7.30
N GLY A 2 -4.81 11.44 -7.32
CA GLY A 2 -3.46 11.28 -7.92
C GLY A 2 -2.65 10.08 -7.42
N LEU A 3 -2.75 9.76 -6.13
CA LEU A 3 -1.94 8.74 -5.44
C LEU A 3 -2.58 7.35 -5.33
N ALA A 4 -3.81 7.18 -5.83
CA ALA A 4 -4.53 5.93 -5.63
C ALA A 4 -3.92 4.83 -6.51
N GLY A 5 -3.20 3.90 -5.89
CA GLY A 5 -2.62 2.71 -6.52
C GLY A 5 -1.09 2.69 -6.48
N PRO A 6 -0.46 1.49 -6.44
CA PRO A 6 0.97 1.36 -6.15
C PRO A 6 1.86 2.09 -7.17
N GLY A 7 1.61 1.93 -8.47
CA GLY A 7 2.39 2.61 -9.51
C GLY A 7 2.14 4.11 -9.61
N ARG A 8 0.97 4.61 -9.17
CA ARG A 8 0.68 6.05 -9.15
C ARG A 8 1.34 6.73 -7.96
N LEU A 9 1.29 6.09 -6.79
CA LEU A 9 2.03 6.49 -5.60
C LEU A 9 3.53 6.60 -5.93
N ALA A 10 4.11 5.53 -6.48
CA ALA A 10 5.53 5.49 -6.81
C ALA A 10 5.95 6.64 -7.74
N ARG A 11 5.22 6.84 -8.85
CA ARG A 11 5.51 7.94 -9.79
C ARG A 11 5.39 9.32 -9.16
N TRP A 12 4.38 9.54 -8.33
CA TRP A 12 4.17 10.85 -7.70
C TRP A 12 5.31 11.22 -6.74
N PHE A 13 5.87 10.23 -6.04
CA PHE A 13 7.04 10.40 -5.17
C PHE A 13 8.38 10.26 -5.89
N GLY A 14 8.42 10.09 -7.22
CA GLY A 14 9.66 9.88 -7.97
C GLY A 14 10.39 8.57 -7.64
N LEU A 15 9.67 7.56 -7.12
CA LEU A 15 10.27 6.28 -6.79
C LEU A 15 10.60 5.47 -8.05
N THR A 16 11.87 5.13 -8.19
CA THR A 16 12.45 4.29 -9.24
C THR A 16 13.15 3.06 -8.65
N ILE A 17 13.63 2.15 -9.50
CA ILE A 17 14.41 0.98 -9.08
C ILE A 17 15.70 1.34 -8.33
N ALA A 18 16.22 2.57 -8.47
CA ALA A 18 17.40 3.04 -7.74
C ALA A 18 17.20 3.10 -6.22
N HIS A 19 15.94 3.11 -5.77
CA HIS A 19 15.57 3.09 -4.36
C HIS A 19 15.45 1.67 -3.78
N THR A 20 15.63 0.64 -4.61
CA THR A 20 15.61 -0.76 -4.14
C THR A 20 16.70 -0.97 -3.09
N GLY A 21 16.33 -1.56 -1.96
CA GLY A 21 17.26 -1.85 -0.86
C GLY A 21 17.59 -0.65 0.03
N TRP A 22 17.01 0.54 -0.21
CA TRP A 22 17.16 1.66 0.70
C TRP A 22 16.59 1.34 2.08
N ASP A 23 17.29 1.83 3.11
CA ASP A 23 16.88 1.71 4.51
C ASP A 23 15.71 2.68 4.80
N LEU A 24 14.55 2.15 5.17
CA LEU A 24 13.33 2.93 5.46
C LEU A 24 13.31 3.60 6.84
N VAL A 25 14.39 3.47 7.61
CA VAL A 25 14.60 4.10 8.92
C VAL A 25 15.61 5.23 8.82
N ARG A 26 16.71 5.03 8.07
CA ARG A 26 17.86 5.95 8.05
C ARG A 26 18.01 6.77 6.78
N SER A 27 17.41 6.34 5.66
CA SER A 27 17.53 7.05 4.39
C SER A 27 16.58 8.24 4.30
N GLN A 28 16.71 9.01 3.21
CA GLN A 28 15.77 10.10 2.93
C GLN A 28 14.34 9.60 2.70
N LEU A 29 14.18 8.37 2.19
CA LEU A 29 12.88 7.69 2.11
C LEU A 29 12.64 6.94 3.42
N HIS A 30 11.75 7.46 4.27
CA HIS A 30 11.47 6.88 5.58
C HIS A 30 9.97 6.96 5.92
N LEU A 31 9.56 6.18 6.91
CA LEU A 31 8.21 6.23 7.48
C LEU A 31 8.18 7.16 8.69
N ARG A 32 7.04 7.84 8.86
CA ARG A 32 6.76 8.68 10.04
C ARG A 32 5.49 8.15 10.70
N GLU A 33 5.41 8.30 12.02
CA GLU A 33 4.22 7.95 12.76
C GLU A 33 3.00 8.72 12.25
N GLY A 34 1.91 8.01 12.02
CA GLY A 34 0.64 8.57 11.58
C GLY A 34 -0.43 8.43 12.65
N ALA A 35 -1.63 8.95 12.37
CA ALA A 35 -2.77 8.74 13.26
C ALA A 35 -3.15 7.24 13.30
N PRO A 36 -3.44 6.68 14.49
CA PRO A 36 -3.86 5.28 14.61
C PRO A 36 -5.21 5.06 13.93
N VAL A 37 -5.37 3.89 13.30
CA VAL A 37 -6.64 3.46 12.68
C VAL A 37 -7.28 2.41 13.59
N ALA A 38 -8.54 2.61 13.96
CA ALA A 38 -9.27 1.64 14.77
C ALA A 38 -9.45 0.32 14.00
N SER A 39 -9.33 -0.83 14.70
CA SER A 39 -9.38 -2.14 14.06
C SER A 39 -10.66 -2.38 13.24
N ARG A 40 -11.80 -1.82 13.67
CA ARG A 40 -13.10 -1.92 12.93
C ARG A 40 -13.09 -1.22 11.57
N ASP A 41 -12.17 -0.27 11.39
CA ASP A 41 -12.01 0.51 10.16
C ASP A 41 -10.97 -0.13 9.22
N VAL A 42 -10.31 -1.21 9.64
CA VAL A 42 -9.41 -2.00 8.79
C VAL A 42 -10.22 -3.07 8.06
N VAL A 43 -10.33 -2.94 6.74
CA VAL A 43 -10.98 -3.90 5.85
C VAL A 43 -9.95 -4.88 5.31
N ARG A 44 -10.32 -6.16 5.24
CA ARG A 44 -9.54 -7.25 4.64
C ARG A 44 -10.17 -7.69 3.32
N SER A 45 -9.37 -7.92 2.29
CA SER A 45 -9.82 -8.40 0.98
C SER A 45 -8.78 -9.31 0.32
N ALA A 46 -9.16 -9.96 -0.78
CA ALA A 46 -8.21 -10.58 -1.71
C ALA A 46 -7.21 -9.55 -2.26
N ARG A 47 -6.03 -10.03 -2.68
CA ARG A 47 -5.00 -9.25 -3.35
C ARG A 47 -5.40 -8.94 -4.79
N VAL A 48 -4.83 -7.87 -5.36
CA VAL A 48 -5.17 -7.38 -6.71
C VAL A 48 -4.00 -7.63 -7.65
N GLY A 49 -4.29 -7.99 -8.90
CA GLY A 49 -3.28 -8.12 -9.95
C GLY A 49 -2.35 -9.32 -9.80
N ILE A 50 -2.81 -10.38 -9.13
CA ILE A 50 -2.07 -11.65 -8.99
C ILE A 50 -2.67 -12.72 -9.89
N THR A 51 -1.84 -13.63 -10.39
CA THR A 51 -2.31 -14.84 -11.08
C THR A 51 -3.13 -15.71 -10.13
N GLN A 52 -4.15 -16.38 -10.66
CA GLN A 52 -4.96 -17.31 -9.89
C GLN A 52 -4.10 -18.43 -9.29
N SER A 53 -4.26 -18.66 -7.99
CA SER A 53 -3.52 -19.63 -7.20
C SER A 53 -4.34 -20.07 -5.99
N LEU A 54 -3.85 -21.05 -5.24
CA LEU A 54 -4.46 -21.51 -3.99
C LEU A 54 -4.64 -20.38 -2.95
N THR A 55 -3.89 -19.28 -3.07
CA THR A 55 -3.91 -18.16 -2.11
C THR A 55 -4.57 -16.90 -2.68
N SER A 56 -5.29 -17.01 -3.80
CA SER A 56 -5.89 -15.85 -4.46
C SER A 56 -7.03 -15.25 -3.64
N GLU A 57 -7.82 -16.08 -2.97
CA GLU A 57 -8.95 -15.65 -2.12
C GLU A 57 -8.53 -15.26 -0.70
N GLU A 58 -7.26 -15.44 -0.35
CA GLU A 58 -6.78 -15.15 0.99
C GLU A 58 -6.90 -13.65 1.31
N PRO A 59 -7.48 -13.28 2.46
CA PRO A 59 -7.78 -11.91 2.83
C PRO A 59 -6.53 -11.18 3.38
N TRP A 60 -5.47 -11.14 2.58
CA TRP A 60 -4.15 -10.59 2.91
C TRP A 60 -3.92 -9.16 2.40
N ARG A 61 -4.95 -8.53 1.85
CA ARG A 61 -4.91 -7.11 1.51
C ARG A 61 -5.69 -6.32 2.55
N PHE A 62 -5.04 -5.31 3.11
CA PHE A 62 -5.61 -4.47 4.16
C PHE A 62 -5.81 -3.05 3.64
N ALA A 63 -6.92 -2.41 4.01
CA ALA A 63 -7.24 -1.05 3.62
C ALA A 63 -8.08 -0.34 4.68
N VAL A 64 -8.00 0.99 4.74
CA VAL A 64 -8.85 1.80 5.62
C VAL A 64 -10.22 1.99 4.96
N ARG A 65 -11.29 1.64 5.68
CA ARG A 65 -12.69 1.78 5.25
C ARG A 65 -12.97 3.23 4.82
N GLY A 66 -13.54 3.40 3.63
CA GLY A 66 -13.93 4.72 3.10
C GLY A 66 -12.76 5.63 2.67
N SER A 67 -11.50 5.17 2.77
CA SER A 67 -10.36 5.99 2.36
C SER A 67 -10.31 6.22 0.85
N ARG A 68 -10.18 7.48 0.45
CA ARG A 68 -10.05 7.92 -0.96
C ARG A 68 -8.74 7.50 -1.62
N GLY A 69 -7.77 7.01 -0.83
CA GLY A 69 -6.49 6.51 -1.32
C GLY A 69 -6.52 5.04 -1.76
N VAL A 70 -7.58 4.30 -1.43
CA VAL A 70 -7.71 2.87 -1.72
C VAL A 70 -8.17 2.66 -3.16
N THR A 71 -7.45 1.83 -3.91
CA THR A 71 -7.88 1.35 -5.24
C THR A 71 -8.56 -0.01 -5.16
N ARG A 72 -9.24 -0.41 -6.23
CA ARG A 72 -9.66 -1.80 -6.45
C ARG A 72 -8.71 -2.47 -7.44
#